data_AF-A0A6P0SIW6-F1
#
_entry.id   AF-A0A6P0SIW6-F1
#
_cell.length_a   1.000
_cell.length_b   1.000
_cell.length_c   1.000
_cell.angle_alpha   90.00
_cell.angle_beta   90.00
_cell.angle_gamma   90.00
#
_symmetry.space_group_name_H-M   'P 1'
#
loop_
_entity.id
_entity.type
_entity.pdbx_description
1 polymer ?
#
loop_
_entity_poly.entity_id
_entity_poly.type
_entity_poly.pdbx_seq_one_letter_code
_entity_poly.pdbx_strand_id
1 'polypeptide(L)' 'MQSGLTFRDGDLLEKHQIIPRALGGNNKDKNRELLHLHCHDTKHGKKLSSNELD' A
#
# COMPACT_ATOMS: atom_id res chain seq x y z
N MET A 1 -0.15 -6.04 12.99
CA MET A 1 -1.01 -4.88 13.22
C MET A 1 -2.10 -4.93 12.16
N GLN A 2 -3.30 -5.36 12.54
CA GLN A 2 -4.41 -5.61 11.61
C GLN A 2 -5.29 -4.37 11.54
N SER A 3 -5.21 -3.62 10.45
CA SER A 3 -6.06 -2.48 10.14
C SER A 3 -7.45 -2.95 9.70
N GLY A 4 -8.18 -3.53 10.65
CA GLY A 4 -9.57 -3.95 10.49
C GLY A 4 -10.57 -2.91 10.97
N LEU A 5 -10.19 -1.62 11.04
CA LEU A 5 -11.01 -0.58 11.65
C LEU A 5 -11.45 0.40 10.56
N THR A 6 -12.75 0.39 10.31
CA THR A 6 -13.54 1.33 9.50
C THR A 6 -12.89 2.70 9.29
N PHE A 7 -12.94 3.23 8.07
CA PHE A 7 -12.53 4.61 7.79
C PHE A 7 -13.32 5.60 8.65
N ARG A 8 -12.62 6.52 9.29
CA ARG A 8 -13.18 7.58 10.14
C ARG A 8 -12.82 8.95 9.57
N ASP A 9 -13.62 9.93 9.96
CA ASP A 9 -13.25 11.33 9.73
C ASP A 9 -11.93 11.64 10.46
N GLY A 10 -11.01 12.33 9.77
CA GLY A 10 -9.66 12.60 10.25
C GLY A 10 -8.61 11.52 9.93
N ASP A 11 -9.01 10.38 9.35
CA ASP A 11 -8.04 9.39 8.87
C ASP A 11 -7.28 9.92 7.64
N LEU A 12 -5.96 9.76 7.64
CA LEU A 12 -5.13 9.97 6.46
C LEU A 12 -5.23 8.73 5.56
N LEU A 13 -5.74 8.91 4.34
CA LEU A 13 -5.99 7.83 3.38
C LEU A 13 -5.14 8.00 2.13
N GLU A 14 -4.64 6.90 1.60
CA GLU A 14 -3.81 6.86 0.40
C GLU A 14 -4.27 5.76 -0.57
N LYS A 15 -4.19 6.05 -1.88
CA LYS A 15 -4.58 5.11 -2.94
C LYS A 15 -3.41 4.20 -3.28
N HIS A 16 -3.52 2.94 -2.90
CA HIS A 16 -2.55 1.90 -3.17
C HIS A 16 -2.86 1.17 -4.48
N GLN A 17 -1.81 0.83 -5.25
CA GLN A 17 -1.94 -0.05 -6.42
C GLN A 17 -1.77 -1.50 -5.99
N ILE A 18 -2.81 -2.32 -6.20
CA ILE A 18 -2.82 -3.74 -5.81
C ILE A 18 -1.74 -4.51 -6.59
N ILE A 19 -1.74 -4.33 -7.91
CA ILE A 19 -0.71 -4.86 -8.80
C ILE A 19 0.22 -3.70 -9.20
N PRO A 20 1.53 -3.79 -8.93
CA PRO A 20 2.51 -2.82 -9.39
C PRO A 20 2.50 -2.71 -10.91
N ARG A 21 2.73 -1.49 -11.44
CA ARG A 21 2.82 -1.27 -12.90
C ARG A 21 3.86 -2.17 -13.58
N ALA A 22 4.98 -2.46 -12.90
CA ALA A 22 6.02 -3.36 -13.41
C ALA A 22 5.54 -4.80 -13.64
N LEU A 23 4.48 -5.23 -12.95
CA LEU A 23 3.89 -6.57 -13.07
C LEU A 23 2.61 -6.58 -13.91
N GLY A 24 2.40 -5.55 -14.75
CA GLY A 24 1.21 -5.43 -15.59
C GLY A 24 0.01 -4.76 -14.90
N GLY A 25 0.22 -4.12 -13.76
CA GLY A 25 -0.79 -3.32 -13.08
C GLY A 25 -1.26 -2.15 -13.95
N ASN A 26 -2.59 -1.98 -14.06
CA ASN A 26 -3.20 -0.88 -14.81
C ASN A 26 -3.66 0.25 -13.86
N ASN A 27 -3.95 1.42 -14.42
CA ASN A 27 -4.39 2.60 -13.64
C ASN A 27 -5.91 2.61 -13.38
N LYS A 28 -6.64 1.51 -13.64
CA LYS A 28 -8.09 1.45 -13.39
C LYS A 28 -8.34 1.35 -11.90
N ASP A 29 -9.47 1.85 -11.44
CA ASP A 29 -9.85 1.78 -10.01
C ASP A 29 -9.99 0.34 -9.52
N LYS A 30 -10.24 -0.62 -10.40
CA LYS A 30 -10.21 -2.06 -10.08
C LYS A 30 -8.84 -2.58 -9.61
N ASN A 31 -7.76 -1.88 -9.95
CA ASN A 31 -6.40 -2.18 -9.50
C ASN A 31 -5.95 -1.24 -8.37
N ARG A 32 -6.88 -0.51 -7.74
CA ARG A 32 -6.59 0.44 -6.68
C ARG A 32 -7.41 0.10 -5.44
N GLU A 33 -6.78 0.09 -4.29
CA GLU A 33 -7.43 0.00 -3.00
C GLU A 33 -7.13 1.27 -2.19
N LEU A 34 -8.06 1.67 -1.33
CA LEU A 34 -7.85 2.76 -0.40
C LEU A 34 -7.33 2.18 0.91
N LEU A 35 -6.22 2.71 1.41
CA LEU A 35 -5.62 2.29 2.67
C LEU A 35 -5.42 3.51 3.55
N HIS A 36 -5.35 3.30 4.87
CA HIS A 36 -4.77 4.32 5.75
C HIS A 36 -3.31 4.54 5.39
N LEU A 37 -2.84 5.78 5.47
CA LEU A 37 -1.45 6.17 5.18
C LEU A 37 -0.45 5.31 5.98
N HIS A 38 -0.70 5.09 7.27
CA HIS A 38 0.17 4.25 8.10
C HIS A 38 0.17 2.76 7.67
N CYS A 39 -0.94 2.27 7.12
CA CYS A 39 -1.02 0.93 6.53
C CYS A 39 -0.27 0.86 5.20
N HIS A 40 -0.40 1.91 4.39
CA HIS A 40 0.31 2.05 3.13
C HIS A 40 1.83 2.04 3.35
N ASP A 41 2.30 2.80 4.35
CA ASP A 41 3.71 2.84 4.76
C ASP A 41 4.18 1.49 5.28
N THR A 42 3.35 0.76 6.03
CA THR A 42 3.70 -0.60 6.47
C THR A 42 3.79 -1.56 5.28
N LYS A 43 2.93 -1.41 4.27
CA LYS A 43 2.86 -2.27 3.08
C LYS A 43 4.03 -2.03 2.12
N HIS A 44 4.45 -0.78 1.93
CA HIS A 44 5.64 -0.42 1.12
C HIS A 44 6.92 -0.31 1.94
N GLY A 45 6.80 -0.31 3.27
CA GLY A 45 7.87 -0.40 4.25
C GLY A 45 8.56 -1.74 4.11
N LYS A 46 9.29 -1.87 3.00
CA LYS A 46 10.16 -2.98 2.68
C LYS A 46 11.13 -3.05 3.85
N LYS A 47 11.00 -4.10 4.67
CA LYS A 47 12.10 -4.62 5.46
C LYS A 47 13.24 -4.79 4.46
N LEU A 48 14.20 -3.87 4.44
CA LEU A 48 15.46 -4.08 3.77
C LEU A 48 16.09 -5.27 4.50
N SER A 49 15.80 -6.48 4.06
CA SER A 49 16.71 -7.59 4.31
C SER A 49 17.97 -7.19 3.57
N SER A 50 19.01 -6.88 4.34
CA SER A 50 20.25 -6.24 3.93
C SER A 50 21.14 -7.18 3.07
N ASN A 51 20.60 -7.76 2.00
CA ASN A 51 21.30 -8.84 1.29
C ASN A 51 21.39 -8.75 -0.22
N GLU A 52 20.89 -7.71 -0.90
CA GLU A 52 21.14 -7.54 -2.35
C GLU A 52 21.37 -6.08 -2.73
N LEU A 53 22.52 -5.57 -2.29
CA LEU A 53 23.30 -4.57 -3.00
C LEU A 53 24.73 -5.12 -3.08
N ASP A 54 24.96 -5.96 -4.09
CA ASP A 54 26.28 -6.19 -4.69
C ASP A 54 26.23 -5.58 -6.11
#